data_AF-A0A183DRB5-F1
#
_entry.id   AF-A0A183DRB5-F1
#
_cell.length_a   1.000
_cell.length_b   1.000
_cell.length_c   1.000
_cell.angle_alpha   90.00
_cell.angle_beta   90.00
_cell.angle_gamma   90.00
#
_symmetry.space_group_name_H-M   'P 1'
#
loop_
_entity.id
_entity.type
_entity.pdbx_description
1 polymer ?
#
loop_
_entity_poly.entity_id
_entity_poly.type
_entity_poly.pdbx_seq_one_letter_code
_entity_poly.pdbx_strand_id
1 'polypeptide(L)'
;MYIFCLGIVPKHEPYVVHTSVDYTNCLVPRLDLILASPFYWGVMDRYEAEALLCDQAEGTFLLRDSAQSTYLFSVSFRRYNRTLHARIEQKNHRFSFDASDTSLYSADTITELIAYYKDPSRCLFYEPQLSEPLRRNFVFPLQHLCRAVIASLTTYDGIEKLNLPSSLKRFIQEYHYRHPVKTINYVPHTELLCVPVAST
;
A
#
# COMPACT_ATOMS: atom_id res chain seq x y z
N MET A 1 38.63 -45.92 -43.15
CA MET A 1 37.63 -45.94 -42.07
C MET A 1 37.97 -44.82 -41.10
N TYR A 2 37.43 -43.62 -41.32
CA TYR A 2 37.51 -42.51 -40.38
C TYR A 2 36.07 -42.06 -40.11
N ILE A 3 35.61 -42.33 -38.90
CA ILE A 3 34.30 -41.93 -38.37
C ILE A 3 34.44 -40.45 -38.01
N PHE A 4 33.73 -39.57 -38.70
CA PHE A 4 33.51 -38.20 -38.24
C PHE A 4 32.32 -38.22 -37.26
N CYS A 5 32.60 -38.10 -35.96
CA CYS A 5 31.58 -37.78 -34.96
C CYS A 5 31.11 -36.33 -35.18
N LEU A 6 29.83 -36.14 -35.49
CA LEU A 6 29.15 -34.84 -35.41
C LEU A 6 29.07 -34.42 -33.94
N GLY A 7 29.98 -33.55 -33.50
CA GLY A 7 29.88 -32.91 -32.19
C GLY A 7 28.84 -31.79 -32.22
N ILE A 8 27.71 -31.97 -31.54
CA ILE A 8 26.78 -30.88 -31.23
C ILE A 8 27.44 -30.05 -30.13
N VAL A 9 27.83 -28.81 -30.43
CA VAL A 9 28.26 -27.84 -29.40
C VAL A 9 27.06 -26.94 -29.09
N PRO A 10 26.39 -27.09 -27.94
CA PRO A 10 25.36 -26.14 -27.54
C PRO A 10 26.02 -24.78 -27.25
N LYS A 11 25.61 -23.74 -27.97
CA LYS A 11 25.92 -22.37 -27.55
C LYS A 11 25.15 -22.11 -26.25
N HIS A 12 25.86 -22.09 -25.12
CA HIS A 12 25.32 -21.55 -23.88
C HIS A 12 25.24 -20.02 -24.01
N GLU A 13 24.18 -19.52 -24.64
CA GLU A 13 23.79 -18.13 -24.42
C GLU A 13 23.36 -17.97 -22.96
N PRO A 14 23.81 -16.91 -22.26
CA PRO A 14 23.42 -16.68 -20.88
C PRO A 14 21.90 -16.50 -20.82
N TYR A 15 21.25 -17.36 -20.04
CA TYR A 15 19.83 -17.29 -19.76
C TYR A 15 19.54 -16.00 -18.97
N VAL A 16 19.10 -14.95 -19.65
CA VAL A 16 18.71 -13.69 -19.00
C VAL A 16 17.25 -13.79 -18.58
N VAL A 17 17.01 -14.02 -17.30
CA VAL A 17 15.67 -13.87 -16.71
C VAL A 17 15.36 -12.38 -16.58
N HIS A 18 14.54 -11.85 -17.48
CA HIS A 18 13.92 -10.55 -17.27
C HIS A 18 12.73 -10.71 -16.33
N THR A 19 12.90 -10.35 -15.05
CA THR A 19 11.77 -10.24 -14.11
C THR A 19 11.19 -8.83 -14.23
N SER A 20 10.04 -8.68 -14.89
CA SER A 20 9.20 -7.49 -14.72
C SER A 20 8.28 -7.71 -13.52
N VAL A 21 8.04 -6.65 -12.73
CA VAL A 21 7.01 -6.65 -11.70
C VAL A 21 5.93 -5.71 -12.19
N ASP A 22 4.79 -6.26 -12.58
CA ASP A 22 3.62 -5.46 -12.91
C ASP A 22 2.94 -4.98 -11.61
N TYR A 23 2.17 -3.89 -11.69
CA TYR A 23 1.45 -3.35 -10.54
C TYR A 23 -0.02 -3.13 -10.88
N THR A 24 -0.90 -3.41 -9.93
CA THR A 24 -2.31 -3.06 -9.98
C THR A 24 -2.64 -2.05 -8.89
N ASN A 25 -3.62 -1.19 -9.15
CA ASN A 25 -4.12 -0.25 -8.15
C ASN A 25 -5.28 -0.89 -7.40
N CYS A 26 -5.28 -0.74 -6.08
CA CYS A 26 -6.33 -1.24 -5.20
C CYS A 26 -6.82 -0.10 -4.32
N LEU A 27 -8.14 0.11 -4.25
CA LEU A 27 -8.71 1.09 -3.32
C LEU A 27 -8.42 0.67 -1.88
N VAL A 28 -8.24 1.65 -1.00
CA VAL A 28 -8.16 1.40 0.43
C VAL A 28 -9.48 0.77 0.90
N PRO A 29 -9.44 -0.43 1.50
CA PRO A 29 -10.65 -1.08 1.97
C PRO A 29 -11.26 -0.28 3.13
N ARG A 30 -12.59 -0.21 3.15
CA ARG A 30 -13.36 0.44 4.21
C ARG A 30 -12.98 1.90 4.47
N LEU A 31 -12.77 2.67 3.40
CA LEU A 31 -12.54 4.11 3.49
C LEU A 31 -13.69 4.84 4.20
N ASP A 32 -14.92 4.32 4.10
CA ASP A 32 -16.09 4.76 4.86
C ASP A 32 -15.84 4.76 6.38
N LEU A 33 -15.22 3.70 6.91
CA LEU A 33 -14.91 3.60 8.34
C LEU A 33 -13.81 4.56 8.77
N ILE A 34 -12.83 4.81 7.91
CA ILE A 34 -11.77 5.79 8.17
C ILE A 34 -12.40 7.20 8.29
N LEU A 35 -13.24 7.60 7.33
CA LEU A 35 -13.90 8.91 7.38
C LEU A 35 -14.90 9.03 8.53
N ALA A 36 -15.59 7.95 8.89
CA ALA A 36 -16.49 7.94 10.05
C ALA A 36 -15.73 8.05 11.39
N SER A 37 -14.47 7.62 11.43
CA SER A 37 -13.67 7.63 12.67
C SER A 37 -13.36 9.06 13.13
N PRO A 38 -13.67 9.43 14.39
CA PRO A 38 -13.50 10.81 14.87
C PRO A 38 -12.03 11.23 15.00
N PHE A 39 -11.10 10.27 15.06
CA PHE A 39 -9.66 10.53 15.12
C PHE A 39 -9.01 10.72 13.75
N TYR A 40 -9.75 10.63 12.64
CA TYR A 40 -9.23 10.92 11.31
C TYR A 40 -9.39 12.40 10.98
N TRP A 41 -8.28 13.08 10.77
CA TRP A 41 -8.19 14.53 10.52
C TRP A 41 -8.03 14.88 9.03
N GLY A 42 -7.93 13.88 8.14
CA GLY A 42 -7.76 14.14 6.71
C GLY A 42 -6.40 14.74 6.37
N VAL A 43 -6.37 15.64 5.39
CA VAL A 43 -5.16 16.36 4.97
C VAL A 43 -4.70 17.27 6.11
N MET A 44 -3.57 16.88 6.70
CA MET A 44 -2.93 17.58 7.80
C MET A 44 -1.44 17.25 7.76
N ASP A 45 -0.59 18.26 7.96
CA ASP A 45 0.84 18.05 8.00
C ASP A 45 1.33 17.58 9.38
N ARG A 46 2.64 17.31 9.49
CA ARG A 46 3.23 16.84 10.75
C ARG A 46 3.25 17.93 11.84
N TYR A 47 3.43 19.19 11.47
CA TYR A 47 3.59 20.30 12.41
C TYR A 47 2.24 20.69 13.02
N GLU A 48 1.17 20.67 12.22
CA GLU A 48 -0.21 20.80 12.71
C GLU A 48 -0.55 19.69 13.72
N ALA A 49 -0.18 18.44 13.41
CA ALA A 49 -0.35 17.32 14.32
C ALA A 49 0.48 17.46 15.61
N GLU A 50 1.74 17.90 15.50
CA GLU A 50 2.62 18.20 16.64
C GLU A 50 2.01 19.25 17.57
N ALA A 51 1.46 20.34 17.00
CA ALA A 51 0.80 21.40 17.77
C ALA A 51 -0.45 20.90 18.51
N LEU A 52 -1.29 20.11 17.85
CA LEU A 52 -2.51 19.54 18.45
C LEU A 52 -2.21 18.51 19.56
N LEU A 53 -1.11 17.78 19.43
CA LEU A 53 -0.69 16.76 20.40
C LEU A 53 0.23 17.31 21.49
N CYS A 54 0.62 18.58 21.42
CA CYS A 54 1.38 19.23 22.47
C CYS A 54 0.60 19.16 23.79
N ASP A 55 1.30 18.80 24.85
CA ASP A 55 0.78 18.67 26.22
C ASP A 55 -0.43 17.73 26.39
N GLN A 56 -0.74 16.91 25.38
CA GLN A 56 -1.71 15.83 25.51
C GLN A 56 -1.14 14.66 26.33
N ALA A 57 -2.03 13.85 26.89
CA ALA A 57 -1.65 12.66 27.65
C ALA A 57 -0.93 11.63 26.76
N GLU A 58 -0.07 10.80 27.37
CA GLU A 58 0.54 9.67 26.67
C GLU A 58 -0.53 8.72 26.10
N GLY A 59 -0.29 8.24 24.87
CA GLY A 59 -1.25 7.43 24.12
C GLY A 59 -2.29 8.25 23.34
N THR A 60 -2.30 9.59 23.47
CA THR A 60 -3.17 10.44 22.64
C THR A 60 -2.70 10.40 21.19
N PHE A 61 -3.60 10.19 20.24
CA PHE A 61 -3.23 10.04 18.82
C PHE A 61 -4.26 10.61 17.85
N LEU A 62 -3.82 10.81 16.61
CA LEU A 62 -4.68 11.11 15.46
C LEU A 62 -4.18 10.41 14.19
N LEU A 63 -5.09 10.08 13.29
CA LEU A 63 -4.83 9.60 11.94
C LEU A 63 -4.95 10.77 10.96
N ARG A 64 -4.01 10.89 10.03
CA ARG A 64 -4.00 11.92 8.98
C ARG A 64 -3.46 11.36 7.68
N ASP A 65 -3.65 12.11 6.61
CA ASP A 65 -3.00 11.83 5.34
C ASP A 65 -1.48 12.02 5.49
N SER A 66 -0.72 11.15 4.82
CA SER A 66 0.74 11.26 4.81
C SER A 66 1.16 12.36 3.84
N ALA A 67 2.12 13.19 4.26
CA ALA A 67 2.71 14.22 3.41
C ALA A 67 3.66 13.66 2.32
N GLN A 68 4.03 12.38 2.40
CA GLN A 68 4.82 11.72 1.35
C GLN A 68 3.90 10.94 0.42
N SER A 69 4.19 11.04 -0.88
CA SER A 69 3.44 10.38 -1.94
C SER A 69 3.45 8.85 -1.90
N THR A 70 4.40 8.23 -1.21
CA THR A 70 4.51 6.75 -1.13
C THR A 70 3.56 6.13 -0.13
N TYR A 71 3.02 6.91 0.80
CA TYR A 71 2.13 6.43 1.86
C TYR A 71 0.85 7.24 1.83
N LEU A 72 -0.30 6.59 2.02
CA LEU A 72 -1.58 7.30 2.08
C LEU A 72 -1.82 7.93 3.44
N PHE A 73 -1.46 7.22 4.52
CA PHE A 73 -1.80 7.62 5.88
C PHE A 73 -0.60 7.61 6.82
N SER A 74 -0.70 8.41 7.86
CA SER A 74 0.20 8.41 9.01
C SER A 74 -0.57 8.59 10.30
N VAL A 75 -0.12 7.92 11.35
CA VAL A 75 -0.59 8.16 12.71
C VAL A 75 0.42 9.06 13.40
N SER A 76 -0.08 10.11 14.05
CA SER A 76 0.72 10.95 14.95
C SER A 76 0.24 10.71 16.37
N PHE A 77 1.15 10.47 17.31
CA PHE A 77 0.78 10.03 18.65
C PHE A 77 1.77 10.53 19.70
N ARG A 78 1.29 10.63 20.94
CA ARG A 78 2.06 11.06 22.10
C ARG A 78 2.67 9.86 22.81
N ARG A 79 3.99 9.84 22.98
CA ARG A 79 4.69 8.82 23.77
C ARG A 79 6.00 9.35 24.33
N TYR A 80 6.35 8.99 25.57
CA TYR A 80 7.59 9.42 26.23
C TYR A 80 7.77 10.95 26.23
N ASN A 81 6.66 11.66 26.48
CA ASN A 81 6.61 13.12 26.43
C ASN A 81 7.10 13.71 25.09
N ARG A 82 6.95 12.97 23.99
CA ARG A 82 7.25 13.40 22.61
C ARG A 82 6.08 13.07 21.69
N THR A 83 5.97 13.84 20.61
CA THR A 83 5.07 13.49 19.50
C THR A 83 5.88 12.69 18.50
N LEU A 84 5.39 11.49 18.18
CA LEU A 84 5.98 10.57 17.23
C LEU A 84 5.03 10.37 16.05
N HIS A 85 5.58 9.93 14.92
CA HIS A 85 4.81 9.69 13.70
C HIS A 85 5.16 8.32 13.14
N ALA A 86 4.15 7.51 12.86
CA ALA A 86 4.29 6.23 12.19
C ALA A 86 3.50 6.25 10.89
N ARG A 87 4.14 5.84 9.80
CA ARG A 87 3.50 5.71 8.49
C ARG A 87 2.83 4.35 8.42
N ILE A 88 1.66 4.29 7.80
CA ILE A 88 0.99 3.01 7.56
C ILE A 88 1.46 2.49 6.22
N GLU A 89 2.15 1.35 6.26
CA GLU A 89 2.63 0.65 5.10
C GLU A 89 1.61 -0.40 4.64
N GLN A 90 1.73 -0.81 3.38
CA GLN A 90 0.87 -1.83 2.79
C GLN A 90 1.72 -2.90 2.09
N LYS A 91 1.44 -4.17 2.39
CA LYS A 91 2.03 -5.32 1.70
C LYS A 91 1.08 -6.50 1.73
N ASN A 92 0.95 -7.22 0.61
CA ASN A 92 0.08 -8.40 0.48
C ASN A 92 -1.36 -8.16 0.96
N HIS A 93 -1.94 -7.01 0.59
CA HIS A 93 -3.27 -6.54 1.00
C HIS A 93 -3.46 -6.35 2.52
N ARG A 94 -2.37 -6.30 3.28
CA ARG A 94 -2.37 -6.01 4.72
C ARG A 94 -1.71 -4.68 5.02
N PHE A 95 -2.11 -4.05 6.11
CA PHE A 95 -1.60 -2.79 6.63
C PHE A 95 -0.84 -3.00 7.93
N SER A 96 0.33 -2.39 8.08
CA SER A 96 1.16 -2.41 9.30
C SER A 96 2.00 -1.14 9.41
N PHE A 97 2.74 -0.98 10.53
CA PHE A 97 3.67 0.15 10.71
C PHE A 97 5.09 -0.13 10.18
N ASP A 98 5.39 -1.39 9.88
CA ASP A 98 6.56 -1.83 9.12
C ASP A 98 6.12 -3.07 8.31
N ALA A 99 6.16 -2.99 6.99
CA ALA A 99 5.78 -4.10 6.12
C ALA A 99 6.94 -5.10 5.87
N SER A 100 8.16 -4.73 6.25
CA SER A 100 9.33 -5.60 6.16
C SER A 100 9.44 -6.55 7.35
N ASP A 101 8.98 -6.11 8.53
CA ASP A 101 8.96 -6.90 9.75
C ASP A 101 7.69 -7.77 9.87
N THR A 102 7.83 -9.08 9.71
CA THR A 102 6.72 -10.04 9.81
C THR A 102 6.26 -10.31 11.25
N SER A 103 7.00 -9.85 12.25
CA SER A 103 6.64 -10.01 13.66
C SER A 103 5.62 -8.96 14.11
N LEU A 104 5.56 -7.81 13.44
CA LEU A 104 4.58 -6.77 13.74
C LEU A 104 3.17 -7.19 13.33
N TYR A 105 2.21 -6.71 14.10
CA TYR A 105 0.81 -6.92 13.76
C TYR A 105 0.45 -6.22 12.45
N SER A 106 -0.30 -6.93 11.62
CA SER A 106 -0.88 -6.39 10.39
C SER A 106 -2.37 -6.71 10.34
N ALA A 107 -3.14 -5.90 9.63
CA ALA A 107 -4.60 -6.05 9.51
C ALA A 107 -5.08 -5.84 8.07
N ASP A 108 -6.31 -6.28 7.76
CA ASP A 108 -6.91 -6.10 6.43
C ASP A 108 -7.42 -4.67 6.24
N THR A 109 -7.71 -3.97 7.35
CA THR A 109 -8.14 -2.58 7.35
C THR A 109 -7.32 -1.72 8.30
N ILE A 110 -7.23 -0.42 8.00
CA ILE A 110 -6.53 0.55 8.86
C ILE A 110 -7.23 0.69 10.21
N THR A 111 -8.57 0.60 10.26
CA THR A 111 -9.32 0.70 11.51
C THR A 111 -9.05 -0.48 12.44
N GLU A 112 -8.86 -1.69 11.91
CA GLU A 112 -8.44 -2.85 12.69
C GLU A 112 -7.00 -2.73 13.20
N LEU A 113 -6.09 -2.22 12.36
CA LEU A 113 -4.71 -1.93 12.77
C LEU A 113 -4.69 -0.97 13.97
N ILE A 114 -5.44 0.13 13.89
CA ILE A 114 -5.55 1.11 14.99
C ILE A 114 -6.18 0.47 16.23
N ALA A 115 -7.23 -0.34 16.06
CA ALA A 115 -7.91 -1.00 17.17
C ALA A 115 -6.99 -1.96 17.93
N TYR A 116 -6.05 -2.64 17.26
CA TYR A 116 -5.06 -3.50 17.89
C TYR A 116 -4.12 -2.72 18.82
N TYR A 117 -3.58 -1.60 18.33
CA TYR A 117 -2.65 -0.75 19.06
C TYR A 117 -3.30 0.18 20.10
N LYS A 118 -4.62 0.04 20.32
CA LYS A 118 -5.35 0.80 21.34
C LYS A 118 -5.01 0.35 22.75
N ASP A 119 -4.77 -0.94 22.94
CA ASP A 119 -4.46 -1.56 24.23
C ASP A 119 -2.96 -1.42 24.55
N PRO A 120 -2.58 -0.60 25.57
CA PRO A 120 -1.17 -0.42 25.94
C PRO A 120 -0.47 -1.71 26.32
N SER A 121 -1.21 -2.70 26.85
CA SER A 121 -0.63 -3.98 27.29
C SER A 121 -0.11 -4.83 26.13
N ARG A 122 -0.56 -4.54 24.90
CA ARG A 122 -0.12 -5.20 23.67
C ARG A 122 1.01 -4.48 22.96
N CYS A 123 1.35 -3.26 23.38
CA CYS A 123 2.29 -2.41 22.67
C CYS A 123 3.67 -2.50 23.29
N LEU A 124 4.66 -2.93 22.51
CA LEU A 124 6.07 -2.87 22.91
C LEU A 124 6.54 -1.40 23.01
N PHE A 125 7.67 -1.17 23.65
CA PHE A 125 8.21 0.18 23.91
C PHE A 125 8.55 0.99 22.64
N TYR A 126 8.69 0.32 21.50
CA TYR A 126 8.97 0.95 20.21
C TYR A 126 7.76 1.02 19.27
N GLU A 127 6.66 0.34 19.61
CA GLU A 127 5.45 0.33 18.78
C GLU A 127 4.56 1.56 19.01
N PRO A 128 3.60 1.87 18.13
CA PRO A 128 2.63 2.92 18.43
C PRO A 128 1.70 2.52 19.58
N GLN A 129 1.45 3.43 20.52
CA GLN A 129 0.42 3.27 21.54
C GLN A 129 -0.71 4.27 21.24
N LEU A 130 -1.87 3.76 20.84
CA LEU A 130 -2.97 4.53 20.25
C LEU A 130 -4.23 4.48 21.12
N SER A 131 -4.07 4.79 22.40
CA SER A 131 -5.09 4.57 23.41
C SER A 131 -6.22 5.60 23.36
N GLU A 132 -5.87 6.88 23.24
CA GLU A 132 -6.83 7.98 23.35
C GLU A 132 -6.97 8.75 22.02
N PRO A 133 -8.11 8.64 21.33
CA PRO A 133 -8.31 9.31 20.05
C PRO A 133 -8.51 10.81 20.24
N LEU A 134 -7.63 11.63 19.66
CA LEU A 134 -7.85 13.07 19.53
C LEU A 134 -8.92 13.32 18.47
N ARG A 135 -10.09 13.76 18.91
CA ARG A 135 -11.27 13.93 18.06
C ARG A 135 -11.15 15.20 17.22
N ARG A 136 -11.40 15.08 15.91
CA ARG A 136 -11.54 16.23 15.01
C ARG A 136 -12.66 17.16 15.47
N ASN A 137 -12.49 18.44 15.21
CA ASN A 137 -13.44 19.50 15.57
C ASN A 137 -14.22 20.06 14.36
N PHE A 138 -14.23 19.34 13.24
CA PHE A 138 -14.94 19.71 12.03
C PHE A 138 -15.58 18.48 11.37
N VAL A 139 -16.41 18.72 10.36
CA VAL A 139 -17.02 17.68 9.52
C VAL A 139 -16.47 17.74 8.11
N PHE A 140 -16.31 16.59 7.47
CA PHE A 140 -15.86 16.55 6.08
C PHE A 140 -16.95 17.07 5.13
N PRO A 141 -16.57 17.66 3.98
CA PRO A 141 -17.53 18.01 2.94
C PRO A 141 -18.31 16.78 2.46
N LEU A 142 -19.58 16.97 2.11
CA LEU A 142 -20.46 15.89 1.61
C LEU A 142 -19.81 15.09 0.48
N GLN A 143 -19.10 15.76 -0.43
CA GLN A 143 -18.41 15.12 -1.54
C GLN A 143 -17.39 14.07 -1.08
N HIS A 144 -16.63 14.34 -0.02
CA HIS A 144 -15.66 13.40 0.55
C HIS A 144 -16.35 12.20 1.22
N LEU A 145 -17.46 12.45 1.91
CA LEU A 145 -18.27 11.39 2.52
C LEU A 145 -18.87 10.47 1.44
N CYS A 146 -19.44 11.04 0.37
CA CYS A 146 -19.95 10.27 -0.77
C CYS A 146 -18.84 9.45 -1.45
N ARG A 147 -17.66 10.05 -1.67
CA ARG A 147 -16.51 9.33 -2.20
C ARG A 147 -16.17 8.11 -1.36
N ALA A 148 -16.08 8.26 -0.04
CA ALA A 148 -15.67 7.16 0.83
C ALA A 148 -16.66 5.99 0.77
N VAL A 149 -17.96 6.28 0.73
CA VAL A 149 -19.00 5.26 0.56
C VAL A 149 -18.88 4.58 -0.80
N ILE A 150 -18.79 5.34 -1.89
CA ILE A 150 -18.68 4.78 -3.25
C ILE A 150 -17.42 3.91 -3.37
N ALA A 151 -16.27 4.43 -2.96
CA ALA A 151 -14.98 3.72 -3.01
C ALA A 151 -15.00 2.42 -2.19
N SER A 152 -15.76 2.38 -1.09
CA SER A 152 -15.87 1.18 -0.24
C SER A 152 -16.83 0.12 -0.80
N LEU A 153 -17.63 0.46 -1.82
CA LEU A 153 -18.64 -0.42 -2.43
C LEU A 153 -18.23 -0.91 -3.83
N THR A 154 -17.05 -0.54 -4.31
CA THR A 154 -16.55 -0.90 -5.64
C THR A 154 -15.06 -1.20 -5.61
N THR A 155 -14.49 -1.57 -6.76
CA THR A 155 -13.05 -1.77 -6.95
C THR A 155 -12.45 -0.62 -7.75
N TYR A 156 -11.12 -0.53 -7.80
CA TYR A 156 -10.42 0.51 -8.55
C TYR A 156 -10.85 0.54 -10.03
N ASP A 157 -10.90 -0.63 -10.66
CA ASP A 157 -11.35 -0.80 -12.06
C ASP A 157 -12.88 -0.71 -12.18
N GLY A 158 -13.61 -1.05 -11.11
CA GLY A 158 -15.06 -0.90 -11.05
C GLY A 158 -15.52 0.55 -11.21
N ILE A 159 -14.70 1.52 -10.78
CA ILE A 159 -14.97 2.96 -10.94
C ILE A 159 -15.08 3.36 -12.42
N GLU A 160 -14.34 2.69 -13.32
CA GLU A 160 -14.40 3.01 -14.75
C GLU A 160 -15.75 2.68 -15.38
N LYS A 161 -16.52 1.78 -14.76
CA LYS A 161 -17.85 1.38 -15.21
C LYS A 161 -18.95 2.32 -14.71
N LEU A 162 -18.64 3.25 -13.81
CA LEU A 162 -19.61 4.22 -13.31
C LEU A 162 -19.90 5.29 -14.37
N ASN A 163 -21.17 5.66 -14.50
CA ASN A 163 -21.64 6.75 -15.35
C ASN A 163 -21.34 8.13 -14.74
N LEU A 164 -20.05 8.40 -14.50
CA LEU A 164 -19.54 9.62 -13.89
C LEU A 164 -18.50 10.28 -14.81
N PRO A 165 -18.41 11.63 -14.82
CA PRO A 165 -17.31 12.34 -15.46
C PRO A 165 -15.95 11.85 -14.95
N SER A 166 -14.94 11.85 -15.83
CA SER A 166 -13.59 11.35 -15.50
C SER A 166 -12.92 12.08 -14.33
N SER A 167 -13.27 13.36 -14.10
CA SER A 167 -12.81 14.10 -12.92
C SER A 167 -13.32 13.50 -11.61
N LEU A 168 -14.58 13.07 -11.56
CA LEU A 168 -15.16 12.42 -10.38
C LEU A 168 -14.63 11.00 -10.19
N LYS A 169 -14.41 10.26 -11.29
CA LYS A 169 -13.76 8.94 -11.22
C LYS A 169 -12.37 9.04 -10.58
N ARG A 170 -11.54 9.98 -11.06
CA ARG A 170 -10.21 10.25 -10.49
C ARG A 170 -10.28 10.66 -9.03
N PHE A 171 -11.26 11.49 -8.66
CA PHE A 171 -11.49 11.88 -7.28
C PHE A 171 -11.82 10.69 -6.37
N ILE A 172 -12.60 9.72 -6.87
CA ILE A 172 -12.91 8.49 -6.11
C ILE A 172 -11.69 7.56 -6.02
N GLN A 173 -10.87 7.50 -7.06
CA GLN A 173 -9.64 6.70 -7.15
C GLN A 173 -8.48 7.25 -6.31
N GLU A 174 -8.61 8.43 -5.69
CA GLU A 174 -7.49 9.10 -4.99
C GLU A 174 -6.85 8.22 -3.90
N TYR A 175 -7.65 7.52 -3.10
CA TYR A 175 -7.16 6.66 -2.01
C TYR A 175 -6.95 5.22 -2.50
N HIS A 176 -5.86 5.00 -3.23
CA HIS A 176 -5.43 3.68 -3.69
C HIS A 176 -3.97 3.39 -3.35
N TYR A 177 -3.65 2.12 -3.15
CA TYR A 177 -2.29 1.62 -3.05
C TYR A 177 -1.92 0.77 -4.27
N ARG A 178 -0.62 0.64 -4.54
CA ARG A 178 -0.10 -0.20 -5.63
C ARG A 178 0.28 -1.57 -5.10
N HIS A 179 -0.26 -2.61 -5.72
CA HIS A 179 0.03 -3.99 -5.37
C HIS A 179 0.87 -4.65 -6.49
N PRO A 180 2.03 -5.25 -6.16
CA PRO A 180 2.83 -5.96 -7.15
C PRO A 180 2.15 -7.27 -7.57
N VAL A 181 2.02 -7.48 -8.88
CA VAL A 181 1.55 -8.72 -9.48
C VAL A 181 2.76 -9.41 -10.13
N LYS A 182 3.00 -10.69 -9.81
CA LYS A 182 4.10 -11.45 -10.40
C LYS A 182 3.86 -11.66 -11.90
N THR A 183 4.77 -11.16 -12.74
CA THR A 183 4.77 -11.43 -14.19
C THR A 183 5.42 -12.78 -14.50
N ILE A 184 4.87 -13.50 -15.49
CA ILE A 184 5.32 -14.83 -15.93
C ILE A 184 6.66 -14.71 -16.67
N ASN A 185 7.59 -15.63 -16.41
CA ASN A 185 8.89 -15.71 -17.09
C ASN A 185 8.71 -15.88 -18.61
N TYR A 186 9.32 -15.01 -19.42
CA TYR A 186 9.44 -15.24 -20.85
C TYR A 186 10.42 -16.39 -21.10
N VAL A 187 9.95 -17.48 -21.70
CA VAL A 187 10.81 -18.55 -22.24
C VAL A 187 10.98 -18.24 -23.72
N PRO A 188 12.18 -17.84 -24.19
CA PRO A 188 12.43 -17.70 -25.62
C PRO A 188 12.21 -19.07 -26.28
N HIS A 189 11.39 -19.13 -27.32
CA HIS A 189 11.33 -20.32 -28.17
C HIS A 189 12.69 -20.50 -28.84
N THR A 190 13.41 -21.58 -28.50
CA THR A 190 14.58 -21.99 -29.25
C THR A 190 14.11 -22.51 -30.62
N GLU A 191 14.11 -21.66 -31.64
CA GLU A 191 13.97 -22.12 -33.01
C GLU A 191 15.21 -22.95 -33.37
N LEU A 192 15.03 -24.27 -33.49
CA LEU A 192 16.00 -25.16 -34.14
C LEU A 192 16.03 -24.82 -35.63
N LEU A 193 16.90 -23.90 -36.03
CA LEU A 193 17.15 -23.63 -37.45
C LEU A 193 17.96 -24.79 -38.05
N CYS A 194 17.28 -25.68 -38.78
CA CYS A 194 17.94 -26.58 -39.73
C CYS A 194 18.52 -25.74 -40.88
N VAL A 195 19.85 -25.58 -40.92
CA VAL A 195 20.51 -24.91 -42.04
C VAL A 195 20.81 -25.95 -43.14
N PRO A 196 20.35 -25.78 -44.39
CA PRO A 196 20.82 -26.60 -45.50
C PRO A 196 22.23 -26.15 -45.88
N VAL A 197 23.19 -27.08 -45.92
CA VAL A 197 24.53 -26.78 -46.44
C VAL A 197 24.47 -26.79 -47.96
N ALA A 198 24.78 -25.65 -48.60
CA ALA A 198 24.92 -25.54 -50.04
C ALA A 198 26.13 -26.37 -50.51
N SER A 199 25.91 -27.19 -51.54
CA SER A 199 26.93 -27.97 -52.22
C SER A 199 27.65 -27.15 -53.29
N THR A 200 28.97 -27.01 -53.17
CA THR A 200 29.93 -26.91 -54.29
C THR A 200 31.29 -27.40 -53.83
#